data_AF-A0A3C0C4F7-F1
#
_entry.id   AF-A0A3C0C4F7-F1
#
_cell.length_a   1.000
_cell.length_b   1.000
_cell.length_c   1.000
_cell.angle_alpha   90.00
_cell.angle_beta   90.00
_cell.angle_gamma   90.00
#
_symmetry.space_group_name_H-M   'P 1'
#
loop_
_entity.id
_entity.type
_entity.pdbx_description
1 polymer ?
#
loop_
_entity_poly.entity_id
_entity_poly.type
_entity_poly.pdbx_seq_one_letter_code
_entity_poly.pdbx_strand_id
1 'polypeptide(L)' 'VFWACGVTPQAVVMNSKPPFAITHAPGHMFIADPKDSDYSTF' A
#
# COMPACT_ATOMS: atom_id res chain seq x y z
N VAL A 1 -18.41 4.23 5.68
CA VAL A 1 -17.29 5.14 5.38
C VAL A 1 -16.38 4.51 4.34
N PHE A 2 -15.74 5.30 3.50
CA PHE A 2 -14.82 4.83 2.45
C PHE A 2 -13.51 5.62 2.55
N TRP A 3 -12.38 4.94 2.37
CA TRP A 3 -11.04 5.56 2.34
C TRP A 3 -10.17 4.91 1.27
N ALA A 4 -9.26 5.72 0.71
CA ALA A 4 -8.20 5.20 -0.12
C ALA A 4 -7.30 4.25 0.68
N CYS A 5 -6.76 3.23 0.03
CA CYS A 5 -5.90 2.24 0.66
C CYS A 5 -4.68 1.95 -0.22
N GLY A 6 -3.57 1.54 0.41
CA GLY A 6 -2.33 1.14 -0.26
C GLY A 6 -2.44 -0.11 -1.16
N VAL A 7 -3.61 -0.73 -1.28
CA VAL A 7 -3.86 -1.87 -2.18
C VAL A 7 -4.33 -1.47 -3.59
N THR A 8 -4.62 -0.19 -3.85
CA THR A 8 -4.94 0.29 -5.22
C THR A 8 -3.88 -0.11 -6.25
N PRO A 9 -2.55 -0.02 -5.97
CA PRO A 9 -1.52 -0.52 -6.88
C PRO A 9 -1.62 -2.03 -7.16
N GLN A 10 -2.06 -2.85 -6.20
CA GLN A 10 -2.27 -4.29 -6.43
C GLN A 10 -3.38 -4.51 -7.46
N ALA A 11 -4.50 -3.79 -7.34
CA ALA A 11 -5.57 -3.85 -8.33
C ALA A 11 -5.10 -3.41 -9.73
N VAL A 12 -4.28 -2.35 -9.80
CA VAL A 12 -3.69 -1.89 -11.07
C VAL A 12 -2.77 -2.95 -11.68
N VAL A 13 -1.89 -3.57 -10.89
CA VAL A 13 -1.00 -4.65 -11.35
C VAL A 13 -1.79 -5.81 -11.96
N MET A 14 -2.89 -6.22 -11.32
CA MET A 14 -3.75 -7.29 -11.84
C MET A 14 -4.42 -6.91 -13.17
N ASN A 15 -4.75 -5.62 -13.35
CA ASN A 15 -5.38 -5.12 -14.57
C ASN A 15 -4.40 -4.89 -15.72
N SER A 16 -3.23 -4.32 -15.44
CA SER A 16 -2.21 -3.97 -16.45
C SER A 16 -1.29 -5.14 -16.82
N LYS A 17 -1.25 -6.20 -15.99
CA LYS A 17 -0.53 -7.45 -16.24
C LYS A 17 0.95 -7.24 -16.59
N PRO A 18 1.75 -6.59 -15.71
CA PRO A 18 3.18 -6.55 -15.91
C PRO A 18 3.75 -7.99 -15.92
N PRO A 19 4.89 -8.22 -16.58
CA PRO A 19 5.49 -9.56 -16.65
C PRO A 19 5.89 -10.11 -15.27
N PHE A 20 6.13 -9.22 -14.31
CA PHE A 20 6.47 -9.58 -12.93
C PHE A 20 6.18 -8.40 -11.99
N ALA A 21 5.75 -8.70 -10.76
CA ALA A 21 5.59 -7.72 -9.67
C ALA A 21 5.71 -8.43 -8.31
N ILE A 22 6.25 -7.73 -7.31
CA ILE A 22 6.30 -8.19 -5.91
C ILE A 22 5.48 -7.22 -5.07
N THR A 23 4.63 -7.74 -4.20
CA THR A 23 3.81 -6.95 -3.26
C THR A 23 3.70 -7.66 -1.92
N HIS A 24 3.26 -6.94 -0.89
CA HIS A 24 2.89 -7.54 0.38
C HIS A 24 1.50 -8.20 0.29
N ALA A 25 1.27 -9.24 1.08
CA ALA A 25 -0.08 -9.79 1.24
C ALA A 25 -0.95 -8.83 2.09
N PRO A 26 -2.27 -8.70 1.83
CA PRO A 26 -3.16 -7.93 2.69
C PRO A 26 -3.04 -8.37 4.17
N GLY A 27 -2.98 -7.39 5.07
CA GLY A 27 -2.75 -7.62 6.51
C GLY A 27 -1.30 -7.93 6.90
N HIS A 28 -0.36 -8.02 5.95
CA HIS A 28 1.06 -8.32 6.18
C HIS A 28 1.94 -7.15 5.71
N MET A 29 1.74 -5.96 6.29
CA MET A 29 2.46 -4.75 5.89
C MET A 29 3.89 -4.71 6.42
N PHE A 30 4.73 -3.89 5.78
CA PHE A 30 6.07 -3.56 6.30
C PHE A 30 5.95 -2.54 7.44
N ILE A 31 6.47 -2.89 8.62
CA ILE A 31 6.54 -1.98 9.77
C ILE A 31 7.85 -1.20 9.66
N ALA A 32 7.75 0.12 9.58
CA ALA A 32 8.90 1.03 9.47
C ALA A 32 9.16 1.79 10.78
N ASP A 33 10.33 2.41 10.89
CA ASP A 33 10.73 3.20 12.08
C ASP A 33 9.94 4.50 12.29
N PRO A 34 9.58 5.28 11.24
CA PRO A 34 8.84 6.53 11.42
C PRO A 34 7.47 6.31 12.04
N LYS A 35 7.09 7.21 12.95
CA LYS A 35 5.75 7.23 13.54
C LYS A 35 4.81 8.03 12.64
N ASP A 36 3.52 7.71 12.69
CA ASP A 36 2.47 8.48 12.00
C ASP A 36 2.52 9.98 12.35
N SER A 37 2.82 10.31 13.61
CA SER A 37 3.00 11.68 14.10
C SER A 37 4.10 12.45 13.40
N ASP A 38 5.11 11.76 12.86
CA ASP A 38 6.24 12.40 12.19
C ASP A 38 5.81 12.99 10.83
N TYR A 39 4.67 12.55 10.30
CA TYR A 39 4.08 13.01 9.04
C TYR A 39 2.79 13.83 9.23
N SER A 40 2.30 14.01 10.46
CA SER A 40 1.14 14.86 10.73
C SER A 40 1.52 16.33 10.53
N THR A 41 0.83 17.01 9.62
CA THR A 41 1.06 18.43 9.31
C THR A 41 0.08 19.40 9.99
N PHE A 42 -0.75 18.91 10.91
CA PHE A 42 -1.78 19.68 11.63
C PHE A 42 -1.74 19.35 13.12
#